data_AF-A0A8J3AAZ5-F1
#
_entry.id   AF-A0A8J3AAZ5-F1
#
_cell.length_a   1.000
_cell.length_b   1.000
_cell.length_c   1.000
_cell.angle_alpha   90.00
_cell.angle_beta   90.00
_cell.angle_gamma   90.00
#
_symmetry.space_group_name_H-M   'P 1'
#
loop_
_entity.id
_entity.type
_entity.pdbx_description
1 polymer ?
#
loop_
_entity_poly.entity_id
_entity_poly.type
_entity_poly.pdbx_seq_one_letter_code
_entity_poly.pdbx_strand_id
1 'polypeptide(L)'
;MPSTSSLGKLALAATGGALAARGLQRLPQARFAGMSGTSIAAPGAAGWVTDFLNAAYFRRDADQRSTADLRLAFGILTTRWHRAGARRLRAADVAPFHKAFGRDRFVDDADSPRGTLNTRQLREGAARLLGDWFLGAWDDPTRRAYGIAFPEVADREAYLPELRLDHAKLGGITPPQSPAAEQTWHTYPPVLLGDEAAAGRALELLTQPQTWPDYGSSLGRFTPVRSGGLDGQTFEIEVLGEPVGPIPVLLRAYVTVTELLTAGDALDGYTARLNETFARYAPFDPDPLPEGAAPAALIELTTHAGHFLGRARNRLLVFTADGQAWVRAVGNWDPLDWHLDRLYAGMGRYCQHAFWGMGQAHESVLHQLADAVRSDLGGRR
;
A
#
# COMPACT_ATOMS: atom_id res chain seq x y z
N MET A 1 -19.08 -36.22 -58.69
CA MET A 1 -18.80 -34.89 -58.10
C MET A 1 -18.46 -35.08 -56.63
N PRO A 2 -17.18 -34.96 -56.22
CA PRO A 2 -16.80 -34.99 -54.81
C PRO A 2 -16.79 -33.57 -54.24
N SER A 3 -17.29 -33.42 -53.01
CA SER A 3 -17.30 -32.16 -52.25
C SER A 3 -16.21 -32.23 -51.18
N THR A 4 -15.26 -31.31 -51.24
CA THR A 4 -14.11 -31.17 -50.34
C THR A 4 -14.29 -30.01 -49.35
N SER A 5 -14.09 -30.33 -48.06
CA SER A 5 -13.45 -29.54 -46.98
C SER A 5 -13.91 -28.09 -46.67
N SER A 6 -14.44 -27.88 -45.45
CA SER A 6 -14.57 -26.54 -44.82
C SER A 6 -14.03 -26.46 -43.37
N LEU A 7 -13.13 -27.35 -42.96
CA LEU A 7 -12.54 -27.37 -41.60
C LEU A 7 -11.30 -26.45 -41.40
N GLY A 8 -11.05 -25.50 -42.30
CA GLY A 8 -9.82 -24.70 -42.32
C GLY A 8 -9.88 -23.26 -41.80
N LYS A 9 -11.01 -22.75 -41.29
CA LYS A 9 -11.18 -21.30 -41.02
C LYS A 9 -11.31 -20.87 -39.54
N LEU A 10 -11.22 -21.78 -38.57
CA LEU A 10 -11.39 -21.44 -37.14
C LEU A 10 -10.10 -21.31 -36.32
N ALA A 11 -8.92 -21.60 -36.90
CA ALA A 11 -7.65 -21.56 -36.17
C ALA A 11 -6.88 -20.22 -36.25
N LEU A 12 -7.31 -19.25 -37.08
CA LEU A 12 -6.56 -17.98 -37.27
C LEU A 12 -7.10 -16.79 -36.44
N ALA A 13 -8.28 -16.91 -35.81
CA ALA A 13 -8.90 -15.81 -35.06
C ALA A 13 -8.45 -15.74 -33.58
N ALA A 14 -7.98 -16.85 -33.01
CA ALA A 14 -7.58 -16.91 -31.59
C ALA A 14 -6.19 -16.29 -31.34
N THR A 15 -5.26 -16.40 -32.29
CA THR A 15 -3.88 -15.88 -32.17
C THR A 15 -3.81 -14.35 -32.39
N GLY A 16 -4.66 -13.79 -33.25
CA GLY A 16 -4.74 -12.34 -33.49
C GLY A 16 -5.26 -11.56 -32.28
N GLY A 17 -6.24 -12.11 -31.55
CA GLY A 17 -6.79 -11.50 -30.33
C GLY A 17 -5.78 -11.42 -29.18
N ALA A 18 -4.93 -12.45 -29.00
CA ALA A 18 -3.88 -12.44 -27.99
C ALA A 18 -2.75 -11.44 -28.30
N LEU A 19 -2.40 -11.27 -29.59
CA LEU A 19 -1.40 -10.29 -30.03
C LEU A 19 -1.95 -8.85 -30.01
N ALA A 20 -3.22 -8.64 -30.37
CA ALA A 20 -3.89 -7.35 -30.25
C ALA A 20 -4.12 -6.95 -28.79
N ALA A 21 -4.47 -7.88 -27.90
CA ALA A 21 -4.57 -7.63 -26.47
C ALA A 21 -3.20 -7.31 -25.83
N ARG A 22 -2.12 -7.98 -26.26
CA ARG A 22 -0.74 -7.63 -25.87
C ARG A 22 -0.30 -6.27 -26.45
N GLY A 23 -0.73 -5.94 -27.66
CA GLY A 23 -0.47 -4.64 -28.29
C GLY A 23 -1.18 -3.48 -27.59
N LEU A 24 -2.44 -3.68 -27.20
CA LEU A 24 -3.21 -2.71 -26.41
C LEU A 24 -2.62 -2.52 -25.00
N GLN A 25 -2.07 -3.56 -24.37
CA GLN A 25 -1.31 -3.44 -23.11
C GLN A 25 0.01 -2.67 -23.24
N ARG A 26 0.49 -2.38 -24.46
CA ARG A 26 1.65 -1.50 -24.69
C ARG A 26 1.28 -0.03 -24.72
N LEU A 27 0.00 0.31 -24.85
CA LEU A 27 -0.46 1.69 -24.80
C LEU A 27 -0.43 2.19 -23.34
N PRO A 28 0.22 3.34 -23.06
CA PRO A 28 0.32 3.88 -21.71
C PRO A 28 -1.04 4.06 -21.00
N GLN A 29 -2.09 4.44 -21.76
CA GLN A 29 -3.44 4.64 -21.23
C GLN A 29 -4.13 3.34 -20.78
N ALA A 30 -3.83 2.21 -21.43
CA ALA A 30 -4.38 0.91 -21.05
C ALA A 30 -3.69 0.34 -19.81
N ARG A 31 -2.41 0.66 -19.60
CA ARG A 31 -1.68 0.35 -18.35
C ARG A 31 -2.25 1.16 -17.19
N PHE A 32 -2.51 2.44 -17.43
CA PHE A 32 -3.14 3.35 -16.49
C PHE A 32 -4.53 2.88 -16.03
N ALA A 33 -5.40 2.47 -16.96
CA ALA A 33 -6.71 1.91 -16.63
C ALA A 33 -6.63 0.59 -15.83
N GLY A 34 -5.50 -0.11 -15.85
CA GLY A 34 -5.23 -1.29 -15.02
C GLY A 34 -4.86 -0.98 -13.56
N MET A 35 -4.55 0.30 -13.27
CA MET A 35 -4.18 0.80 -11.95
C MET A 35 -5.39 1.15 -11.08
N SER A 36 -6.59 1.25 -11.66
CA SER A 36 -7.80 1.51 -10.86
C SER A 36 -8.30 0.24 -10.18
N GLY A 37 -8.76 0.38 -8.94
CA GLY A 37 -9.33 -0.71 -8.14
C GLY A 37 -8.31 -1.36 -7.21
N THR A 38 -8.63 -2.56 -6.75
CA THR A 38 -7.86 -3.31 -5.73
C THR A 38 -7.87 -4.80 -6.05
N SER A 39 -6.89 -5.57 -5.58
CA SER A 39 -6.88 -7.04 -5.68
C SER A 39 -8.11 -7.69 -5.04
N ILE A 40 -8.75 -7.05 -4.06
CA ILE A 40 -9.85 -7.65 -3.28
C ILE A 40 -11.26 -7.32 -3.81
N ALA A 41 -11.42 -6.33 -4.69
CA ALA A 41 -12.73 -5.87 -5.16
C ALA A 41 -12.82 -5.84 -6.69
N ALA A 42 -13.91 -6.39 -7.23
CA ALA A 42 -14.22 -6.29 -8.65
C ALA A 42 -14.70 -4.86 -8.98
N PRO A 43 -14.64 -4.42 -10.24
CA PRO A 43 -15.11 -3.09 -10.63
C PRO A 43 -16.54 -2.78 -10.16
N GLY A 44 -17.45 -3.76 -10.21
CA GLY A 44 -18.83 -3.60 -9.73
C GLY A 44 -18.98 -3.49 -8.20
N ALA A 45 -17.92 -3.73 -7.42
CA ALA A 45 -17.90 -3.52 -5.97
C ALA A 45 -17.27 -2.18 -5.56
N ALA A 46 -16.58 -1.48 -6.47
CA ALA A 46 -15.80 -0.29 -6.15
C ALA A 46 -16.66 0.77 -5.42
N GLY A 47 -17.87 1.04 -5.93
CA GLY A 47 -18.76 2.05 -5.34
C GLY A 47 -19.11 1.77 -3.87
N TRP A 48 -19.52 0.54 -3.53
CA TRP A 48 -19.91 0.22 -2.16
C TRP A 48 -18.71 0.03 -1.23
N VAL A 49 -17.57 -0.45 -1.73
CA VAL A 49 -16.33 -0.56 -0.95
C VAL A 49 -15.84 0.84 -0.57
N THR A 50 -15.77 1.77 -1.54
CA THR A 50 -15.43 3.17 -1.28
C THR A 50 -16.43 3.81 -0.32
N ASP A 51 -17.72 3.56 -0.49
CA ASP A 51 -18.76 4.07 0.41
C ASP A 51 -18.61 3.56 1.87
N PHE A 52 -18.21 2.30 2.06
CA PHE A 52 -17.92 1.73 3.38
C PHE A 52 -16.68 2.36 4.03
N LEU A 53 -15.58 2.50 3.28
CA LEU A 53 -14.36 3.16 3.76
C LEU A 53 -14.61 4.65 4.08
N ASN A 54 -15.42 5.32 3.27
CA ASN A 54 -15.84 6.69 3.50
C ASN A 54 -16.66 6.83 4.79
N ALA A 55 -17.57 5.89 5.06
CA ALA A 55 -18.33 5.89 6.30
C ALA A 55 -17.43 5.71 7.54
N ALA A 56 -16.42 4.84 7.44
CA ALA A 56 -15.50 4.56 8.53
C ALA A 56 -14.53 5.73 8.84
N TYR A 57 -14.18 6.53 7.83
CA TYR A 57 -13.14 7.54 7.94
C TYR A 57 -13.49 8.88 7.26
N PHE A 58 -13.56 8.94 5.93
CA PHE A 58 -13.55 10.22 5.20
C PHE A 58 -14.78 11.12 5.39
N ARG A 59 -15.96 10.55 5.70
CA ARG A 59 -17.18 11.32 6.02
C ARG A 59 -17.22 11.83 7.45
N ARG A 60 -16.31 11.38 8.31
CA ARG A 60 -16.24 11.84 9.70
C ARG A 60 -15.48 13.16 9.75
N ASP A 61 -15.85 13.97 10.73
CA ASP A 61 -15.16 15.21 11.04
C ASP A 61 -13.69 14.94 11.38
N ALA A 62 -12.81 15.88 11.09
CA ALA A 62 -11.37 15.67 11.13
C ALA A 62 -10.86 15.24 12.52
N ASP A 63 -11.48 15.74 13.58
CA ASP A 63 -11.19 15.43 14.99
C ASP A 63 -11.70 14.05 15.43
N GLN A 64 -12.63 13.45 14.66
CA GLN A 64 -13.17 12.11 14.91
C GLN A 64 -12.48 11.03 14.07
N ARG A 65 -11.65 11.39 13.10
CA ARG A 65 -10.97 10.45 12.21
C ARG A 65 -9.91 9.65 12.96
N SER A 66 -9.87 8.34 12.73
CA SER A 66 -8.90 7.42 13.33
C SER A 66 -8.34 6.48 12.28
N THR A 67 -7.01 6.44 12.12
CA THR A 67 -6.34 5.49 11.21
C THR A 67 -6.55 4.05 11.65
N ALA A 68 -6.73 3.80 12.96
CA ALA A 68 -7.07 2.49 13.47
C ALA A 68 -8.46 2.02 12.98
N ASP A 69 -9.45 2.92 12.91
CA ASP A 69 -10.78 2.61 12.36
C ASP A 69 -10.71 2.32 10.86
N LEU A 70 -9.89 3.07 10.12
CA LEU A 70 -9.68 2.83 8.69
C LEU A 70 -8.99 1.47 8.46
N ARG A 71 -7.97 1.12 9.25
CA ARG A 71 -7.32 -0.20 9.21
C ARG A 71 -8.31 -1.32 9.56
N LEU A 72 -9.15 -1.13 10.57
CA LEU A 72 -10.22 -2.08 10.92
C LEU A 72 -11.21 -2.25 9.76
N ALA A 73 -11.67 -1.16 9.15
CA ALA A 73 -12.58 -1.22 8.00
C ALA A 73 -11.97 -2.00 6.83
N PHE A 74 -10.72 -1.72 6.51
CA PHE A 74 -9.97 -2.49 5.54
C PHE A 74 -9.82 -3.96 5.96
N GLY A 75 -9.52 -4.22 7.23
CA GLY A 75 -9.41 -5.55 7.84
C GLY A 75 -10.66 -6.39 7.71
N ILE A 76 -11.83 -5.76 7.87
CA ILE A 76 -13.14 -6.38 7.65
C ILE A 76 -13.30 -6.78 6.18
N LEU A 77 -12.95 -5.89 5.24
CA LEU A 77 -13.05 -6.15 3.80
C LEU A 77 -12.13 -7.29 3.35
N THR A 78 -10.86 -7.25 3.75
CA THR A 78 -9.84 -8.26 3.41
C THR A 78 -10.14 -9.60 4.07
N THR A 79 -10.59 -9.62 5.32
CA THR A 79 -11.01 -10.86 6.00
C THR A 79 -12.24 -11.46 5.32
N ARG A 80 -13.21 -10.62 4.92
CA ARG A 80 -14.36 -11.09 4.14
C ARG A 80 -13.95 -11.65 2.78
N TRP A 81 -13.05 -10.96 2.07
CA TRP A 81 -12.49 -11.42 0.80
C TRP A 81 -11.81 -12.78 0.95
N HIS A 82 -10.95 -12.94 1.97
CA HIS A 82 -10.26 -14.19 2.25
C HIS A 82 -11.26 -15.33 2.52
N ARG A 83 -12.23 -15.11 3.41
CA ARG A 83 -13.28 -16.09 3.73
C ARG A 83 -14.21 -16.43 2.57
N ALA A 84 -14.29 -15.58 1.57
CA ALA A 84 -15.00 -15.85 0.33
C ALA A 84 -14.18 -16.70 -0.67
N GLY A 85 -13.07 -17.29 -0.22
CA GLY A 85 -12.16 -18.10 -1.04
C GLY A 85 -11.27 -17.24 -1.94
N ALA A 86 -10.86 -16.06 -1.46
CA ALA A 86 -10.06 -15.08 -2.20
C ALA A 86 -10.67 -14.60 -3.53
N ARG A 87 -11.95 -14.88 -3.81
CA ARG A 87 -12.64 -14.28 -4.94
C ARG A 87 -12.80 -12.79 -4.69
N ARG A 88 -12.57 -11.96 -5.71
CA ARG A 88 -12.92 -10.53 -5.64
C ARG A 88 -14.35 -10.32 -5.15
N LEU A 89 -14.50 -9.37 -4.22
CA LEU A 89 -15.78 -8.85 -3.77
C LEU A 89 -16.57 -8.29 -4.95
N ARG A 90 -17.88 -8.54 -4.99
CA ARG A 90 -18.79 -8.17 -6.08
C ARG A 90 -19.90 -7.25 -5.56
N ALA A 91 -20.72 -6.72 -6.46
CA ALA A 91 -21.88 -5.92 -6.09
C ALA A 91 -22.80 -6.65 -5.09
N ALA A 92 -23.02 -7.95 -5.28
CA ALA A 92 -23.86 -8.77 -4.39
C ALA A 92 -23.32 -8.88 -2.95
N ASP A 93 -22.02 -8.67 -2.74
CA ASP A 93 -21.42 -8.73 -1.40
C ASP A 93 -21.80 -7.51 -0.53
N VAL A 94 -22.45 -6.48 -1.09
CA VAL A 94 -22.97 -5.35 -0.32
C VAL A 94 -24.10 -5.76 0.62
N ALA A 95 -24.90 -6.77 0.28
CA ALA A 95 -26.08 -7.14 1.07
C ALA A 95 -25.72 -7.62 2.49
N PRO A 96 -24.73 -8.52 2.68
CA PRO A 96 -24.21 -8.83 4.01
C PRO A 96 -23.70 -7.61 4.79
N PHE A 97 -23.01 -6.68 4.14
CA PHE A 97 -22.55 -5.44 4.79
C PHE A 97 -23.73 -4.55 5.19
N HIS A 98 -24.73 -4.38 4.33
CA HIS A 98 -25.92 -3.61 4.67
C HIS A 98 -26.68 -4.24 5.84
N LYS A 99 -26.80 -5.58 5.89
CA LYS A 99 -27.39 -6.27 7.03
C LYS A 99 -26.59 -6.05 8.32
N ALA A 100 -25.26 -6.06 8.22
CA ALA A 100 -24.38 -5.95 9.38
C ALA A 100 -24.21 -4.52 9.89
N PHE A 101 -24.16 -3.51 9.03
CA PHE A 101 -23.82 -2.12 9.38
C PHE A 101 -24.95 -1.11 9.09
N GLY A 102 -25.96 -1.48 8.29
CA GLY A 102 -26.92 -0.52 7.72
C GLY A 102 -27.81 0.17 8.76
N ARG A 103 -28.24 -0.53 9.82
CA ARG A 103 -29.04 0.07 10.89
C ARG A 103 -28.25 1.17 11.61
N ASP A 104 -27.08 0.81 12.13
CA ASP A 104 -26.20 1.72 12.88
C ASP A 104 -25.75 2.90 12.01
N ARG A 105 -25.59 2.67 10.71
CA ARG A 105 -25.13 3.71 9.77
C ARG A 105 -26.24 4.67 9.33
N PHE A 106 -27.46 4.18 9.09
CA PHE A 106 -28.49 4.96 8.39
C PHE A 106 -29.73 5.27 9.22
N VAL A 107 -29.89 4.64 10.38
CA VAL A 107 -31.08 4.77 11.22
C VAL A 107 -30.73 5.28 12.61
N ASP A 108 -29.62 4.85 13.18
CA ASP A 108 -29.15 5.26 14.50
C ASP A 108 -28.19 6.46 14.38
N ASP A 109 -28.59 7.63 14.89
CA ASP A 109 -27.76 8.84 14.94
C ASP A 109 -27.34 9.20 16.37
N ALA A 110 -27.60 8.33 17.35
CA ALA A 110 -27.29 8.61 18.75
C ALA A 110 -25.77 8.63 19.02
N ASP A 111 -25.01 7.78 18.33
CA ASP A 111 -23.58 7.57 18.58
C ASP A 111 -22.65 8.10 17.48
N SER A 112 -23.15 8.34 16.27
CA SER A 112 -22.37 8.84 15.13
C SER A 112 -23.30 9.54 14.13
N PRO A 113 -22.85 10.59 13.43
CA PRO A 113 -23.66 11.24 12.40
C PRO A 113 -24.16 10.26 11.33
N ARG A 114 -25.39 10.46 10.85
CA ARG A 114 -25.99 9.61 9.82
C ARG A 114 -25.07 9.44 8.60
N GLY A 115 -24.85 8.19 8.20
CA GLY A 115 -24.02 7.83 7.05
C GLY A 115 -22.56 7.57 7.38
N THR A 116 -22.15 7.74 8.65
CA THR A 116 -20.81 7.44 9.19
C THR A 116 -20.83 6.18 10.07
N LEU A 117 -19.65 5.69 10.43
CA LEU A 117 -19.44 4.57 11.35
C LEU A 117 -18.32 4.92 12.33
N ASN A 118 -18.61 4.96 13.63
CA ASN A 118 -17.58 5.11 14.67
C ASN A 118 -16.94 3.75 15.03
N THR A 119 -15.91 3.77 15.88
CA THR A 119 -15.19 2.55 16.32
C THR A 119 -16.11 1.46 16.86
N ARG A 120 -17.08 1.83 17.71
CA ARG A 120 -18.03 0.90 18.33
C ARG A 120 -18.89 0.22 17.25
N GLN A 121 -19.49 1.01 16.37
CA GLN A 121 -20.34 0.52 15.29
C GLN A 121 -19.56 -0.34 14.28
N LEU A 122 -18.30 0.02 13.98
CA LEU A 122 -17.41 -0.82 13.15
C LEU A 122 -17.17 -2.18 13.80
N ARG A 123 -16.85 -2.20 15.10
CA ARG A 123 -16.59 -3.44 15.84
C ARG A 123 -17.83 -4.34 15.91
N GLU A 124 -18.98 -3.79 16.30
CA GLU A 124 -20.23 -4.56 16.42
C GLU A 124 -20.71 -5.07 15.07
N GLY A 125 -20.64 -4.25 14.01
CA GLY A 125 -20.98 -4.69 12.66
C GLY A 125 -20.01 -5.75 12.14
N ALA A 126 -18.72 -5.68 12.49
CA ALA A 126 -17.75 -6.70 12.14
C ALA A 126 -18.07 -8.05 12.82
N ALA A 127 -18.44 -8.04 14.10
CA ALA A 127 -18.88 -9.24 14.80
C ALA A 127 -20.14 -9.85 14.15
N ARG A 128 -21.11 -9.03 13.74
CA ARG A 128 -22.30 -9.51 13.00
C ARG A 128 -21.96 -10.07 11.61
N LEU A 129 -20.99 -9.49 10.91
CA LEU A 129 -20.62 -9.90 9.54
C LEU A 129 -19.72 -11.14 9.52
N LEU A 130 -18.71 -11.19 10.40
CA LEU A 130 -17.63 -12.16 10.38
C LEU A 130 -17.75 -13.18 11.53
N GLY A 131 -18.53 -12.89 12.56
CA GLY A 131 -18.70 -13.71 13.76
C GLY A 131 -17.88 -13.18 14.93
N ASP A 132 -18.27 -13.59 16.15
CA ASP A 132 -17.72 -13.07 17.41
C ASP A 132 -16.21 -13.28 17.59
N TRP A 133 -15.64 -14.27 16.92
CA TRP A 133 -14.21 -14.54 16.92
C TRP A 133 -13.38 -13.41 16.29
N PHE A 134 -13.96 -12.62 15.38
CA PHE A 134 -13.21 -11.69 14.54
C PHE A 134 -12.50 -10.61 15.35
N LEU A 135 -13.17 -10.02 16.34
CA LEU A 135 -12.57 -8.94 17.11
C LEU A 135 -11.40 -9.43 17.98
N GLY A 136 -11.57 -10.61 18.59
CA GLY A 136 -10.47 -11.25 19.33
C GLY A 136 -9.28 -11.56 18.43
N ALA A 137 -9.52 -12.03 17.20
CA ALA A 137 -8.46 -12.26 16.20
C ALA A 137 -7.83 -10.96 15.70
N TRP A 138 -8.62 -9.91 15.50
CA TRP A 138 -8.14 -8.62 15.02
C TRP A 138 -7.26 -7.93 16.05
N ASP A 139 -7.59 -8.04 17.34
CA ASP A 139 -6.82 -7.44 18.43
C ASP A 139 -5.58 -8.26 18.83
N ASP A 140 -5.46 -9.49 18.34
CA ASP A 140 -4.34 -10.40 18.57
C ASP A 140 -3.34 -10.37 17.39
N PRO A 141 -2.15 -9.76 17.56
CA PRO A 141 -1.12 -9.73 16.50
C PRO A 141 -0.65 -11.11 16.05
N THR A 142 -0.81 -12.15 16.87
CA THR A 142 -0.44 -13.52 16.49
C THR A 142 -1.46 -14.14 15.53
N ARG A 143 -2.67 -13.58 15.45
CA ARG A 143 -3.76 -14.01 14.55
C ARG A 143 -4.08 -12.98 13.48
N ARG A 144 -3.34 -11.87 13.41
CA ARG A 144 -3.48 -10.83 12.38
C ARG A 144 -2.23 -10.79 11.51
N ALA A 145 -2.41 -10.84 10.20
CA ALA A 145 -1.34 -10.69 9.21
C ALA A 145 -1.94 -10.37 7.83
N TYR A 146 -1.17 -9.75 6.93
CA TYR A 146 -1.60 -9.42 5.56
C TYR A 146 -2.85 -8.52 5.51
N GLY A 147 -3.11 -7.81 6.62
CA GLY A 147 -4.34 -7.04 6.85
C GLY A 147 -5.57 -7.92 7.03
N ILE A 148 -5.43 -9.19 7.40
CA ILE A 148 -6.50 -10.19 7.59
C ILE A 148 -6.46 -10.66 9.05
N ALA A 149 -7.62 -10.88 9.66
CA ALA A 149 -7.75 -11.61 10.91
C ALA A 149 -8.08 -13.07 10.66
N PHE A 150 -7.38 -13.96 11.37
CA PHE A 150 -7.50 -15.41 11.22
C PHE A 150 -8.17 -16.05 12.45
N PRO A 151 -9.09 -17.01 12.26
CA PRO A 151 -9.71 -17.74 13.36
C PRO A 151 -8.67 -18.44 14.25
N GLU A 152 -7.60 -18.99 13.70
CA GLU A 152 -6.52 -19.58 14.48
C GLU A 152 -5.14 -19.16 13.95
N VAL A 153 -4.09 -19.31 14.76
CA VAL A 153 -2.70 -19.07 14.34
C VAL A 153 -2.31 -19.99 13.19
N ALA A 154 -2.78 -21.24 13.20
CA ALA A 154 -2.53 -22.20 12.12
C ALA A 154 -3.13 -21.75 10.78
N ASP A 155 -4.31 -21.10 10.79
CA ASP A 155 -4.92 -20.55 9.57
C ASP A 155 -4.07 -19.40 8.99
N ARG A 156 -3.50 -18.57 9.88
CA ARG A 156 -2.56 -17.51 9.49
C ARG A 156 -1.31 -18.07 8.84
N GLU A 157 -0.74 -19.12 9.40
CA GLU A 157 0.48 -19.77 8.88
C GLU A 157 0.24 -20.51 7.56
N ALA A 158 -0.97 -21.03 7.36
CA ALA A 158 -1.38 -21.67 6.10
C ALA A 158 -1.75 -20.68 4.98
N TYR A 159 -1.84 -19.38 5.28
CA TYR A 159 -2.26 -18.38 4.30
C TYR A 159 -1.21 -18.17 3.20
N LEU A 160 -1.68 -18.15 1.96
CA LEU A 160 -0.87 -17.88 0.77
C LEU A 160 -1.13 -16.45 0.25
N PRO A 161 -0.23 -15.48 0.48
CA PRO A 161 -0.38 -14.11 -0.04
C PRO A 161 -0.44 -14.03 -1.56
N GLU A 162 0.09 -15.02 -2.28
CA GLU A 162 0.03 -15.12 -3.74
C GLU A 162 -1.41 -15.17 -4.29
N LEU A 163 -2.40 -15.52 -3.48
CA LEU A 163 -3.82 -15.46 -3.87
C LEU A 163 -4.23 -14.05 -4.34
N ARG A 164 -3.55 -12.99 -3.88
CA ARG A 164 -3.77 -11.62 -4.39
C ARG A 164 -3.29 -11.44 -5.82
N LEU A 165 -2.31 -12.22 -6.26
CA LEU A 165 -1.73 -12.13 -7.60
C LEU A 165 -2.63 -12.70 -8.69
N ASP A 166 -3.57 -13.60 -8.36
CA ASP A 166 -4.55 -14.16 -9.30
C ASP A 166 -5.41 -13.08 -10.00
N HIS A 167 -5.50 -11.91 -9.38
CA HIS A 167 -6.25 -10.76 -9.87
C HIS A 167 -5.36 -9.53 -10.10
N ALA A 168 -4.06 -9.67 -9.89
CA ALA A 168 -3.07 -8.65 -10.16
C ALA A 168 -2.69 -8.64 -11.65
N LYS A 169 -2.36 -7.46 -12.15
CA LYS A 169 -1.63 -7.31 -13.42
C LYS A 169 -0.21 -6.87 -13.09
N LEU A 170 0.56 -7.76 -12.45
CA LEU A 170 1.93 -7.46 -12.04
C LEU A 170 2.82 -7.36 -13.29
N GLY A 171 3.17 -6.13 -13.68
CA GLY A 171 4.14 -5.87 -14.73
C GLY A 171 5.56 -6.29 -14.32
N GLY A 172 6.53 -6.24 -15.24
CA GLY A 172 7.94 -6.41 -14.88
C GLY A 172 8.44 -5.26 -13.98
N ILE A 173 9.52 -5.49 -13.23
CA ILE A 173 10.19 -4.44 -12.45
C ILE A 173 10.80 -3.41 -13.41
N THR A 174 10.59 -2.12 -13.14
CA THR A 174 11.00 -1.00 -14.00
C THR A 174 11.82 0.02 -13.21
N PRO A 175 13.12 -0.24 -12.96
CA PRO A 175 13.98 0.76 -12.33
C PRO A 175 14.17 1.98 -13.26
N PRO A 176 14.52 3.17 -12.72
CA PRO A 176 14.94 4.32 -13.50
C PRO A 176 16.02 3.95 -14.53
N GLN A 177 15.93 4.54 -15.73
CA GLN A 177 16.83 4.31 -16.86
C GLN A 177 17.39 5.59 -17.47
N SER A 178 16.77 6.75 -17.22
CA SER A 178 17.30 8.02 -17.70
C SER A 178 18.64 8.35 -17.03
N PRO A 179 19.51 9.15 -17.66
CA PRO A 179 20.69 9.70 -16.99
C PRO A 179 20.32 10.36 -15.67
N ALA A 180 21.18 10.24 -14.64
CA ALA A 180 20.88 10.77 -13.31
C ALA A 180 20.56 12.29 -13.30
N ALA A 181 21.13 13.06 -14.22
CA ALA A 181 20.86 14.49 -14.38
C ALA A 181 19.44 14.82 -14.90
N GLU A 182 18.76 13.85 -15.51
CA GLU A 182 17.38 14.00 -16.02
C GLU A 182 16.34 13.43 -15.06
N GLN A 183 16.76 12.62 -14.09
CA GLN A 183 15.87 12.06 -13.09
C GLN A 183 15.45 13.12 -12.09
N THR A 184 14.26 12.95 -11.54
CA THR A 184 13.88 13.68 -10.33
C THR A 184 14.43 12.91 -9.12
N TRP A 185 15.06 13.64 -8.21
CA TRP A 185 15.58 13.14 -6.93
C TRP A 185 14.89 13.92 -5.83
N HIS A 186 14.51 13.25 -4.75
CA HIS A 186 13.82 13.91 -3.65
C HIS A 186 14.06 13.21 -2.31
N THR A 187 14.25 13.99 -1.25
CA THR A 187 14.19 13.49 0.13
C THR A 187 12.94 13.99 0.83
N TYR A 188 12.42 13.15 1.72
CA TYR A 188 11.31 13.54 2.60
C TYR A 188 11.85 13.85 4.01
N PRO A 189 11.15 14.66 4.83
CA PRO A 189 11.55 14.91 6.20
C PRO A 189 11.72 13.61 6.98
N PRO A 190 12.76 13.49 7.82
CA PRO A 190 12.95 12.31 8.64
C PRO A 190 11.88 12.28 9.74
N VAL A 191 11.41 11.08 10.08
CA VAL A 191 10.45 10.85 11.16
C VAL A 191 11.18 10.22 12.33
N LEU A 192 11.01 10.80 13.51
CA LEU A 192 11.61 10.31 14.75
C LEU A 192 10.98 8.96 15.14
N LEU A 193 11.80 7.94 15.27
CA LEU A 193 11.40 6.61 15.75
C LEU A 193 11.47 6.54 17.29
N GLY A 194 12.45 7.20 17.90
CA GLY A 194 12.71 7.15 19.32
C GLY A 194 14.19 7.37 19.64
N ASP A 195 14.65 6.75 20.73
CA ASP A 195 16.08 6.65 21.05
C ASP A 195 16.82 5.75 20.04
N GLU A 196 18.13 5.62 20.20
CA GLU A 196 18.98 4.82 19.32
C GLU A 196 18.52 3.35 19.20
N ALA A 197 17.98 2.76 20.27
CA ALA A 197 17.49 1.38 20.26
C ALA A 197 16.27 1.17 19.35
N ALA A 198 15.50 2.23 19.10
CA ALA A 198 14.36 2.20 18.19
C ALA A 198 14.74 1.88 16.74
N ALA A 199 16.00 2.07 16.33
CA ALA A 199 16.47 1.68 14.99
C ALA A 199 16.40 0.16 14.78
N GLY A 200 16.88 -0.63 15.76
CA GLY A 200 16.79 -2.09 15.72
C GLY A 200 15.35 -2.58 15.71
N ARG A 201 14.49 -1.95 16.52
CA ARG A 201 13.06 -2.31 16.56
C ARG A 201 12.34 -2.00 15.25
N ALA A 202 12.64 -0.87 14.61
CA ALA A 202 12.09 -0.56 13.29
C ALA A 202 12.50 -1.60 12.26
N LEU A 203 13.75 -2.07 12.28
CA LEU A 203 14.21 -3.13 11.38
C LEU A 203 13.49 -4.46 11.63
N GLU A 204 13.27 -4.86 12.89
CA GLU A 204 12.51 -6.06 13.24
C GLU A 204 11.07 -6.03 12.72
N LEU A 205 10.41 -4.86 12.78
CA LEU A 205 9.06 -4.68 12.23
C LEU A 205 9.07 -4.68 10.70
N LEU A 206 10.02 -3.97 10.08
CA LEU A 206 10.11 -3.89 8.62
C LEU A 206 10.45 -5.24 7.99
N THR A 207 11.25 -6.08 8.65
CA THR A 207 11.59 -7.44 8.16
C THR A 207 10.44 -8.45 8.28
N GLN A 208 9.31 -8.06 8.87
CA GLN A 208 8.08 -8.83 8.93
C GLN A 208 7.04 -8.27 7.95
N PRO A 209 7.17 -8.52 6.62
CA PRO A 209 6.32 -7.91 5.62
C PRO A 209 4.82 -8.13 5.86
N GLN A 210 4.44 -9.23 6.50
CA GLN A 210 3.06 -9.57 6.84
C GLN A 210 2.40 -8.57 7.80
N THR A 211 3.15 -7.76 8.54
CA THR A 211 2.61 -6.72 9.44
C THR A 211 2.49 -5.36 8.78
N TRP A 212 3.06 -5.13 7.59
CA TRP A 212 3.07 -3.82 6.93
C TRP A 212 1.68 -3.17 6.74
N PRO A 213 0.59 -3.93 6.50
CA PRO A 213 -0.75 -3.36 6.47
C PRO A 213 -1.16 -2.63 7.78
N ASP A 214 -0.58 -3.01 8.92
CA ASP A 214 -0.85 -2.39 10.22
C ASP A 214 -0.24 -0.99 10.35
N TYR A 215 0.69 -0.62 9.46
CA TYR A 215 1.29 0.72 9.38
C TYR A 215 0.60 1.58 8.31
N GLY A 216 -0.48 1.10 7.68
CA GLY A 216 -1.22 1.86 6.66
C GLY A 216 -1.73 3.20 7.18
N SER A 217 -1.64 4.25 6.37
CA SER A 217 -2.10 5.61 6.67
C SER A 217 -3.45 5.90 6.02
N SER A 218 -3.98 7.11 6.20
CA SER A 218 -5.18 7.57 5.49
C SER A 218 -4.98 7.67 3.97
N LEU A 219 -3.73 7.83 3.51
CA LEU A 219 -3.40 7.98 2.09
C LEU A 219 -3.01 6.68 1.41
N GLY A 220 -2.64 5.66 2.17
CA GLY A 220 -2.41 4.35 1.58
C GLY A 220 -1.77 3.33 2.49
N ARG A 221 -1.48 2.16 1.93
CA ARG A 221 -0.86 1.05 2.64
C ARG A 221 -0.11 0.12 1.70
N PHE A 222 0.81 -0.63 2.27
CA PHE A 222 1.51 -1.73 1.61
C PHE A 222 0.92 -3.05 2.06
N THR A 223 0.61 -3.93 1.12
CA THR A 223 0.23 -5.32 1.41
C THR A 223 1.14 -6.28 0.67
N PRO A 224 1.87 -7.17 1.34
CA PRO A 224 2.74 -8.12 0.65
C PRO A 224 1.89 -9.13 -0.13
N VAL A 225 2.39 -9.52 -1.30
CA VAL A 225 1.70 -10.42 -2.24
C VAL A 225 2.52 -11.67 -2.59
N ARG A 226 3.63 -11.90 -1.88
CA ARG A 226 4.43 -13.13 -1.97
C ARG A 226 4.74 -13.68 -0.59
N SER A 227 4.88 -14.99 -0.50
CA SER A 227 5.35 -15.71 0.66
C SER A 227 6.84 -15.45 0.86
N GLY A 228 7.30 -15.53 2.11
CA GLY A 228 8.71 -15.33 2.47
C GLY A 228 8.97 -14.03 3.24
N GLY A 229 10.26 -13.72 3.37
CA GLY A 229 10.75 -12.54 4.08
C GLY A 229 10.68 -11.25 3.24
N LEU A 230 11.37 -10.21 3.71
CA LEU A 230 11.38 -8.90 3.05
C LEU A 230 12.20 -8.88 1.75
N ASP A 231 13.28 -9.65 1.67
CA ASP A 231 14.12 -9.70 0.47
C ASP A 231 13.35 -10.26 -0.74
N GLY A 232 13.37 -9.52 -1.86
CA GLY A 232 12.59 -9.84 -3.05
C GLY A 232 11.06 -9.74 -2.89
N GLN A 233 10.56 -9.25 -1.75
CA GLN A 233 9.12 -9.15 -1.49
C GLN A 233 8.46 -8.15 -2.44
N THR A 234 7.31 -8.51 -2.99
CA THR A 234 6.46 -7.60 -3.76
C THR A 234 5.32 -7.11 -2.86
N PHE A 235 5.05 -5.81 -2.90
CA PHE A 235 3.91 -5.19 -2.23
C PHE A 235 2.92 -4.63 -3.26
N GLU A 236 1.65 -4.90 -3.02
CA GLU A 236 0.55 -4.09 -3.55
C GLU A 236 0.48 -2.80 -2.74
N ILE A 237 0.48 -1.66 -3.43
CA ILE A 237 0.25 -0.35 -2.84
C ILE A 237 -1.18 0.05 -3.20
N GLU A 238 -2.00 0.26 -2.18
CA GLU A 238 -3.31 0.88 -2.34
C GLU A 238 -3.17 2.33 -1.87
N VAL A 239 -3.33 3.28 -2.78
CA VAL A 239 -3.25 4.72 -2.52
C VAL A 239 -4.63 5.33 -2.71
N LEU A 240 -5.04 6.16 -1.76
CA LEU A 240 -6.26 6.95 -1.82
C LEU A 240 -5.87 8.33 -2.35
N GLY A 241 -6.27 8.63 -3.58
CA GLY A 241 -6.14 9.96 -4.16
C GLY A 241 -7.44 10.75 -4.05
N GLU A 242 -7.37 12.04 -3.74
CA GLU A 242 -8.51 12.96 -3.75
C GLU A 242 -8.43 13.86 -4.99
N PRO A 243 -8.94 13.45 -6.17
CA PRO A 243 -8.74 14.21 -7.40
C PRO A 243 -9.53 15.53 -7.43
N VAL A 244 -10.79 15.54 -6.96
CA VAL A 244 -11.64 16.73 -6.79
C VAL A 244 -12.82 16.35 -5.87
N GLY A 245 -12.89 16.91 -4.65
CA GLY A 245 -14.00 16.66 -3.71
C GLY A 245 -13.85 15.38 -2.85
N PRO A 246 -14.84 15.07 -1.99
CA PRO A 246 -14.70 14.11 -0.87
C PRO A 246 -14.76 12.62 -1.30
N ILE A 247 -14.52 12.31 -2.58
CA ILE A 247 -14.63 10.93 -3.09
C ILE A 247 -13.21 10.42 -3.37
N PRO A 248 -12.62 9.63 -2.47
CA PRO A 248 -11.31 9.08 -2.71
C PRO A 248 -11.35 8.04 -3.82
N VAL A 249 -10.37 8.10 -4.72
CA VAL A 249 -10.14 7.10 -5.75
C VAL A 249 -9.06 6.14 -5.25
N LEU A 250 -9.40 4.86 -5.18
CA LEU A 250 -8.45 3.79 -4.90
C LEU A 250 -7.61 3.53 -6.16
N LEU A 251 -6.35 3.95 -6.09
CA LEU A 251 -5.30 3.60 -7.03
C LEU A 251 -4.49 2.43 -6.49
N ARG A 252 -4.06 1.58 -7.41
CA ARG A 252 -3.24 0.42 -7.13
C ARG A 252 -1.95 0.48 -7.94
N ALA A 253 -0.85 0.21 -7.26
CA ALA A 253 0.45 0.02 -7.89
C ALA A 253 1.21 -1.12 -7.20
N TYR A 254 2.39 -1.46 -7.71
CA TYR A 254 3.24 -2.49 -7.12
C TYR A 254 4.69 -2.03 -7.06
N VAL A 255 5.36 -2.42 -5.98
CA VAL A 255 6.80 -2.29 -5.79
C VAL A 255 7.39 -3.62 -5.34
N THR A 256 8.66 -3.87 -5.64
CA THR A 256 9.42 -5.00 -5.11
C THR A 256 10.65 -4.49 -4.37
N VAL A 257 10.96 -5.10 -3.23
CA VAL A 257 12.23 -4.89 -2.53
C VAL A 257 13.34 -5.45 -3.41
N THR A 258 14.18 -4.57 -3.95
CA THR A 258 15.30 -4.93 -4.82
C THR A 258 16.64 -4.92 -4.10
N GLU A 259 16.70 -4.29 -2.93
CA GLU A 259 17.89 -4.23 -2.11
C GLU A 259 17.51 -4.11 -0.64
N LEU A 260 18.15 -4.91 0.22
CA LEU A 260 18.01 -4.89 1.66
C LEU A 260 19.40 -4.91 2.27
N LEU A 261 19.83 -3.77 2.82
CA LEU A 261 21.13 -3.62 3.46
C LEU A 261 20.93 -3.34 4.94
N THR A 262 21.72 -4.01 5.77
CA THR A 262 21.81 -3.79 7.22
C THR A 262 23.26 -3.46 7.56
N ALA A 263 23.52 -3.04 8.80
CA ALA A 263 24.82 -2.53 9.27
C ALA A 263 26.06 -3.24 8.66
N GLY A 264 27.02 -2.44 8.21
CA GLY A 264 28.30 -2.89 7.65
C GLY A 264 28.70 -2.15 6.36
N ASP A 265 29.89 -2.48 5.83
CA ASP A 265 30.55 -1.75 4.72
C ASP A 265 29.67 -1.59 3.46
N ALA A 266 28.79 -2.56 3.19
CA ALA A 266 27.88 -2.49 2.04
C ALA A 266 26.85 -1.36 2.19
N LEU A 267 26.29 -1.21 3.39
CA LEU A 267 25.35 -0.14 3.72
C LEU A 267 26.06 1.21 3.68
N ASP A 268 27.22 1.33 4.32
CA ASP A 268 28.01 2.56 4.39
C ASP A 268 28.41 3.05 2.99
N GLY A 269 28.94 2.13 2.16
CA GLY A 269 29.30 2.41 0.79
C GLY A 269 28.09 2.80 -0.07
N TYR A 270 26.91 2.21 0.18
CA TYR A 270 25.69 2.58 -0.52
C TYR A 270 25.23 3.99 -0.15
N THR A 271 25.16 4.31 1.14
CA THR A 271 24.70 5.62 1.62
C THR A 271 25.65 6.74 1.25
N ALA A 272 26.97 6.49 1.26
CA ALA A 272 27.96 7.46 0.77
C ALA A 272 27.73 7.82 -0.71
N ARG A 273 27.57 6.81 -1.58
CA ARG A 273 27.26 7.03 -3.00
C ARG A 273 25.92 7.74 -3.19
N LEU A 274 24.93 7.43 -2.36
CA LEU A 274 23.61 8.07 -2.41
C LEU A 274 23.71 9.56 -2.06
N ASN A 275 24.42 9.92 -0.99
CA ASN A 275 24.69 11.32 -0.64
C ASN A 275 25.48 12.05 -1.74
N GLU A 276 26.56 11.45 -2.27
CA GLU A 276 27.32 12.02 -3.39
C GLU A 276 26.45 12.30 -4.62
N THR A 277 25.50 11.39 -4.90
CA THR A 277 24.55 11.53 -6.01
C THR A 277 23.61 12.71 -5.77
N PHE A 278 23.08 12.86 -4.55
CA PHE A 278 22.22 13.97 -4.17
C PHE A 278 22.96 15.32 -4.21
N ALA A 279 24.18 15.39 -3.68
CA ALA A 279 25.01 16.58 -3.75
C ALA A 279 25.23 17.06 -5.20
N ARG A 280 25.28 16.12 -6.16
CA ARG A 280 25.46 16.43 -7.59
C ARG A 280 24.18 16.79 -8.33
N TYR A 281 23.09 16.07 -8.07
CA TYR A 281 21.87 16.13 -8.91
C TYR A 281 20.64 16.70 -8.21
N ALA A 282 20.68 16.88 -6.90
CA ALA A 282 19.62 17.53 -6.10
C ALA A 282 20.20 18.36 -4.94
N PRO A 283 21.05 19.37 -5.23
CA PRO A 283 21.73 20.15 -4.20
C PRO A 283 20.80 21.01 -3.33
N PHE A 284 19.51 21.08 -3.67
CA PHE A 284 18.50 21.80 -2.90
C PHE A 284 17.66 20.90 -2.00
N ASP A 285 17.74 19.58 -2.18
CA ASP A 285 17.16 18.61 -1.27
C ASP A 285 18.15 18.36 -0.11
N PRO A 286 17.65 18.15 1.13
CA PRO A 286 18.49 17.67 2.22
C PRO A 286 19.24 16.39 1.86
N ASP A 287 20.44 16.21 2.42
CA ASP A 287 21.20 14.98 2.23
C ASP A 287 20.39 13.76 2.73
N PRO A 288 20.33 12.67 1.96
CA PRO A 288 19.66 11.42 2.35
C PRO A 288 20.02 10.96 3.76
N LEU A 289 21.32 10.90 4.07
CA LEU A 289 21.87 10.68 5.39
C LEU A 289 22.52 11.99 5.87
N PRO A 290 22.00 12.64 6.95
CA PRO A 290 22.59 13.86 7.49
C PRO A 290 24.06 13.69 7.91
N GLU A 291 24.82 14.78 7.91
CA GLU A 291 26.20 14.77 8.41
C GLU A 291 26.25 14.28 9.87
N GLY A 292 27.19 13.38 10.18
CA GLY A 292 27.35 12.79 11.51
C GLY A 292 26.36 11.66 11.84
N ALA A 293 25.37 11.38 10.99
CA ALA A 293 24.46 10.27 11.18
C ALA A 293 25.10 8.92 10.80
N ALA A 294 24.72 7.85 11.50
CA ALA A 294 25.13 6.48 11.20
C ALA A 294 23.96 5.70 10.57
N PRO A 295 24.13 5.07 9.40
CA PRO A 295 23.08 4.29 8.78
C PRO A 295 22.89 2.95 9.52
N ALA A 296 21.64 2.56 9.77
CA ALA A 296 21.30 1.32 10.44
C ALA A 296 20.72 0.27 9.47
N ALA A 297 19.88 0.71 8.53
CA ALA A 297 19.32 -0.15 7.49
C ALA A 297 18.86 0.65 6.27
N LEU A 298 18.85 0.01 5.11
CA LEU A 298 18.28 0.53 3.87
C LEU A 298 17.42 -0.53 3.17
N ILE A 299 16.20 -0.15 2.78
CA ILE A 299 15.27 -0.99 2.01
C ILE A 299 14.95 -0.25 0.71
N GLU A 300 15.41 -0.76 -0.43
CA GLU A 300 15.09 -0.20 -1.75
C GLU A 300 13.85 -0.86 -2.34
N LEU A 301 12.82 -0.07 -2.59
CA LEU A 301 11.59 -0.42 -3.29
C LEU A 301 11.68 0.05 -4.74
N THR A 302 11.67 -0.87 -5.71
CA THR A 302 11.61 -0.55 -7.14
C THR A 302 10.20 -0.77 -7.70
N THR A 303 9.71 0.17 -8.50
CA THR A 303 8.36 0.09 -9.09
C THR A 303 8.23 -0.98 -10.17
N HIS A 304 7.02 -1.50 -10.32
CA HIS A 304 6.64 -2.30 -11.49
C HIS A 304 6.06 -1.44 -12.61
N ALA A 305 6.09 -1.97 -13.84
CA ALA A 305 5.43 -1.35 -14.99
C ALA A 305 3.94 -1.10 -14.69
N GLY A 306 3.50 0.14 -14.92
CA GLY A 306 2.16 0.60 -14.54
C GLY A 306 2.09 1.22 -13.14
N HIS A 307 3.22 1.56 -12.51
CA HIS A 307 3.21 2.43 -11.33
C HIS A 307 2.93 3.89 -11.72
N PHE A 308 2.24 4.65 -10.88
CA PHE A 308 1.83 6.04 -11.17
C PHE A 308 3.01 7.04 -11.26
N LEU A 309 4.13 6.70 -10.63
CA LEU A 309 5.44 7.39 -10.78
C LEU A 309 6.29 6.84 -11.94
N GLY A 310 5.74 5.96 -12.78
CA GLY A 310 6.50 5.32 -13.85
C GLY A 310 7.68 4.50 -13.30
N ARG A 311 8.87 4.79 -13.82
CA ARG A 311 10.12 4.08 -13.48
C ARG A 311 10.77 4.76 -12.30
N ALA A 312 10.65 4.16 -11.12
CA ALA A 312 11.03 4.81 -9.87
C ALA A 312 11.64 3.84 -8.87
N ARG A 313 12.40 4.41 -7.95
CA ARG A 313 12.90 3.77 -6.73
C ARG A 313 12.55 4.64 -5.53
N ASN A 314 12.29 4.01 -4.40
CA ASN A 314 12.22 4.65 -3.10
C ASN A 314 13.06 3.85 -2.11
N ARG A 315 13.82 4.51 -1.26
CA ARG A 315 14.63 3.90 -0.21
C ARG A 315 14.10 4.31 1.14
N LEU A 316 13.78 3.33 1.98
CA LEU A 316 13.57 3.56 3.40
C LEU A 316 14.93 3.46 4.08
N LEU A 317 15.46 4.59 4.54
CA LEU A 317 16.72 4.69 5.27
C LEU A 317 16.41 4.86 6.75
N VAL A 318 16.82 3.88 7.55
CA VAL A 318 16.84 3.97 9.01
C VAL A 318 18.24 4.35 9.43
N PHE A 319 18.37 5.36 10.28
CA PHE A 319 19.66 5.89 10.73
C PHE A 319 19.57 6.40 12.16
N THR A 320 20.73 6.58 12.79
CA THR A 320 20.85 7.19 14.11
C THR A 320 21.61 8.51 14.00
N ALA A 321 21.17 9.51 14.74
CA ALA A 321 21.80 10.83 14.82
C ALA A 321 21.49 11.42 16.19
N ASP A 322 22.49 11.99 16.85
CA ASP A 322 22.37 12.64 18.16
C ASP A 322 21.68 11.77 19.23
N GLY A 323 21.98 10.46 19.24
CA GLY A 323 21.40 9.49 20.18
C GLY A 323 19.93 9.12 19.91
N GLN A 324 19.39 9.54 18.77
CA GLN A 324 18.01 9.25 18.35
C GLN A 324 18.00 8.41 17.07
N ALA A 325 16.98 7.57 16.93
CA ALA A 325 16.74 6.82 15.70
C ALA A 325 15.67 7.51 14.84
N TRP A 326 15.91 7.48 13.53
CA TRP A 326 15.09 8.15 12.53
C TRP A 326 14.83 7.22 11.35
N VAL A 327 13.72 7.44 10.66
CA VAL A 327 13.43 6.85 9.35
C VAL A 327 13.15 7.94 8.34
N ARG A 328 13.66 7.78 7.12
CA ARG A 328 13.42 8.68 6.01
C ARG A 328 13.16 7.90 4.72
N ALA A 329 12.29 8.43 3.87
CA ALA A 329 12.17 7.98 2.49
C ALA A 329 13.04 8.83 1.55
N VAL A 330 13.63 8.20 0.55
CA VAL A 330 14.50 8.83 -0.46
C VAL A 330 14.13 8.30 -1.83
N GLY A 331 13.55 9.16 -2.67
CA GLY A 331 12.99 8.78 -3.96
C GLY A 331 13.83 9.25 -5.14
N ASN A 332 13.80 8.47 -6.22
CA ASN A 332 14.18 8.96 -7.54
C ASN A 332 13.35 8.31 -8.66
N TRP A 333 13.05 9.06 -9.71
CA TRP A 333 12.28 8.58 -10.85
C TRP A 333 12.66 9.26 -12.17
N ASP A 334 12.46 8.54 -13.27
CA ASP A 334 12.62 9.08 -14.62
C ASP A 334 11.56 10.15 -14.93
N PRO A 335 11.78 11.05 -15.91
CA PRO A 335 10.75 11.96 -16.40
C PRO A 335 9.43 11.23 -16.68
N LEU A 336 8.34 11.77 -16.12
CA LEU A 336 7.02 11.18 -16.29
C LEU A 336 6.50 11.43 -17.70
N ASP A 337 5.90 10.40 -18.31
CA ASP A 337 5.10 10.59 -19.52
C ASP A 337 4.01 11.64 -19.25
N TRP A 338 3.70 12.49 -20.23
CA TRP A 338 2.83 13.67 -20.06
C TRP A 338 1.50 13.42 -19.32
N HIS A 339 0.90 12.23 -19.47
CA HIS A 339 -0.37 11.87 -18.84
C HIS A 339 -0.19 11.50 -17.36
N LEU A 340 0.93 10.86 -17.01
CA LEU A 340 1.32 10.59 -15.62
C LEU A 340 1.77 11.88 -14.94
N ASP A 341 2.50 12.73 -15.65
CA ASP A 341 2.91 14.05 -15.15
C ASP A 341 1.71 14.90 -14.72
N ARG A 342 0.66 14.97 -15.56
CA ARG A 342 -0.58 15.67 -15.22
C ARG A 342 -1.28 15.09 -13.99
N LEU A 343 -1.32 13.77 -13.85
CA LEU A 343 -1.91 13.13 -12.67
C LEU A 343 -1.07 13.39 -11.41
N TYR A 344 0.24 13.30 -11.55
CA TYR A 344 1.17 13.55 -10.46
C TYR A 344 1.04 15.01 -10.00
N ALA A 345 1.08 15.97 -10.93
CA ALA A 345 0.92 17.39 -10.61
C ALA A 345 -0.44 17.71 -9.95
N GLY A 346 -1.53 17.08 -10.41
CA GLY A 346 -2.87 17.35 -9.91
C GLY A 346 -3.20 16.69 -8.57
N MET A 347 -2.67 15.49 -8.30
CA MET A 347 -3.09 14.67 -7.16
C MET A 347 -1.93 13.89 -6.55
N GLY A 348 -1.07 13.29 -7.38
CA GLY A 348 -0.03 12.38 -6.92
C GLY A 348 1.04 13.05 -6.06
N ARG A 349 1.37 14.32 -6.31
CA ARG A 349 2.43 15.06 -5.62
C ARG A 349 2.12 15.22 -4.14
N TYR A 350 0.96 15.77 -3.78
CA TYR A 350 0.59 15.88 -2.37
C TYR A 350 0.56 14.51 -1.71
N CYS A 351 -0.14 13.54 -2.32
CA CYS A 351 -0.31 12.22 -1.73
C CYS A 351 1.05 11.53 -1.50
N GLN A 352 1.95 11.57 -2.48
CA GLN A 352 3.29 11.01 -2.37
C GLN A 352 4.09 11.68 -1.24
N HIS A 353 4.10 13.01 -1.18
CA HIS A 353 4.87 13.73 -0.16
C HIS A 353 4.30 13.52 1.25
N ALA A 354 2.98 13.58 1.40
CA ALA A 354 2.31 13.35 2.66
C ALA A 354 2.49 11.91 3.15
N PHE A 355 2.35 10.93 2.26
CA PHE A 355 2.56 9.51 2.54
C PHE A 355 3.96 9.23 3.10
N TRP A 356 4.98 9.95 2.64
CA TRP A 356 6.37 9.78 3.05
C TRP A 356 6.86 10.74 4.15
N GLY A 357 5.98 11.50 4.80
CA GLY A 357 6.32 12.24 6.03
C GLY A 357 6.18 13.76 5.99
N MET A 358 5.80 14.35 4.85
CA MET A 358 5.55 15.81 4.78
C MET A 358 4.14 16.24 5.20
N GLY A 359 3.24 15.28 5.43
CA GLY A 359 1.84 15.53 5.77
C GLY A 359 1.58 15.46 7.28
N GLN A 360 0.31 15.40 7.63
CA GLN A 360 -0.10 15.08 9.00
C GLN A 360 0.31 13.63 9.34
N ALA A 361 0.53 13.34 10.62
CA ALA A 361 0.99 12.02 11.06
C ALA A 361 0.08 10.87 10.58
N HIS A 362 -1.24 11.11 10.52
CA HIS A 362 -2.22 10.13 10.06
C HIS A 362 -2.18 9.85 8.55
N GLU A 363 -1.56 10.74 7.76
CA GLU A 363 -1.40 10.62 6.31
C GLU A 363 -0.12 9.86 5.93
N SER A 364 0.84 9.74 6.85
CA SER A 364 2.18 9.24 6.58
C SER A 364 2.42 7.82 7.09
N VAL A 365 2.85 6.91 6.20
CA VAL A 365 3.22 5.53 6.59
C VAL A 365 4.42 5.51 7.55
N LEU A 366 5.34 6.48 7.42
CA LEU A 366 6.52 6.57 8.29
C LEU A 366 6.14 6.98 9.72
N HIS A 367 5.19 7.90 9.88
CA HIS A 367 4.67 8.27 11.20
C HIS A 367 3.90 7.10 11.83
N GLN A 368 3.12 6.37 11.04
CA GLN A 368 2.42 5.18 11.51
C GLN A 368 3.37 4.04 11.92
N LEU A 369 4.50 3.87 11.21
CA LEU A 369 5.59 2.98 11.63
C LEU A 369 6.22 3.46 12.94
N ALA A 370 6.52 4.76 13.06
CA ALA A 370 7.09 5.33 14.28
C ALA A 370 6.17 5.18 15.49
N ASP A 371 4.85 5.32 15.32
CA ASP A 371 3.85 5.03 16.37
C ASP A 371 3.91 3.56 16.80
N ALA A 372 4.05 2.62 15.85
CA ALA A 372 4.15 1.19 16.15
C ALA A 372 5.45 0.85 16.89
N VAL A 373 6.58 1.40 16.46
CA VAL A 373 7.88 1.23 17.14
C VAL A 373 7.81 1.72 18.59
N ARG A 374 7.25 2.92 18.81
CA ARG A 374 7.13 3.49 20.17
C ARG A 374 6.13 2.75 21.05
N SER A 375 5.02 2.30 20.49
CA SER A 375 3.99 1.55 21.25
C SER A 375 4.51 0.21 21.75
N ASP A 376 5.40 -0.42 20.98
CA ASP A 376 6.00 -1.69 21.36
C ASP A 376 7.10 -1.53 22.42
N LEU A 377 7.95 -0.50 22.29
CA LEU A 377 8.98 -0.16 23.29
C LEU A 377 8.40 0.35 24.61
N GLY A 378 7.24 1.00 24.57
CA GLY A 378 6.58 1.56 25.75
C GLY A 378 5.83 0.56 26.64
N GLY A 379 5.70 -0.70 26.21
CA GLY A 379 4.75 -1.66 26.79
C GLY A 379 3.31 -1.20 26.53
N ARG A 380 2.43 -2.13 26.13
CA ARG A 380 1.00 -1.84 25.95
C ARG A 380 0.47 -1.12 27.20
N ARG A 381 -0.02 0.12 27.04
CA ARG A 381 -0.86 0.75 28.06
C ARG A 381 -2.23 0.09 28.09
#